data_AF-A0AAV7WVT0-F1
#
_entry.id   AF-A0AAV7WVT0-F1
#
_cell.length_a   1.000
_cell.length_b   1.000
_cell.length_c   1.000
_cell.angle_alpha   90.00
_cell.angle_beta   90.00
_cell.angle_gamma   90.00
#
_symmetry.space_group_name_H-M   'P 1'
#
loop_
_entity.id
_entity.type
_entity.pdbx_description
1 polymer ?
#
loop_
_entity_poly.entity_id
_entity_poly.type
_entity_poly.pdbx_seq_one_letter_code
_entity_poly.pdbx_strand_id
1 'polypeptide(L)'
;GPQFEVVAMGTGDFNYSQMICFDGRILHDSHAIVVARRSLLRYFYRQLLLFYSRNAGMMEKSIFCAEPSSCLLTLKQDINIHLYLNQLPKGAAQIKSQL
;
A
#
# COMPACT_ATOMS: atom_id res chain seq x y z
N GLY A 1 -3.36 19.51 -15.60
CA GLY A 1 -3.10 19.51 -14.14
C GLY A 1 -2.43 18.20 -13.75
N PRO A 2 -1.87 18.08 -12.54
CA PRO A 2 -1.35 16.79 -12.06
C PRO A 2 -2.46 15.75 -12.04
N GLN A 3 -2.17 14.53 -12.51
CA GLN A 3 -3.11 13.42 -12.57
C GLN A 3 -2.89 12.53 -11.34
N PHE A 4 -3.95 12.31 -10.55
CA PHE A 4 -3.93 11.42 -9.40
C PHE A 4 -4.76 10.17 -9.68
N GLU A 5 -4.29 9.01 -9.21
CA GLU A 5 -5.00 7.74 -9.31
C GLU A 5 -5.20 7.13 -7.90
N VAL A 6 -6.42 6.68 -7.61
CA VAL A 6 -6.70 5.94 -6.38
C VAL A 6 -6.37 4.46 -6.61
N VAL A 7 -5.22 4.02 -6.07
CA VAL A 7 -4.70 2.66 -6.29
C VAL A 7 -5.06 1.67 -5.18
N ALA A 8 -5.45 2.18 -4.01
CA ALA A 8 -5.78 1.39 -2.84
C ALA A 8 -6.78 2.12 -1.94
N MET A 9 -7.66 1.36 -1.29
CA MET A 9 -8.64 1.84 -0.33
C MET A 9 -8.78 0.83 0.80
N GLY A 10 -9.15 1.31 1.98
CA GLY A 10 -9.51 0.49 3.12
C GLY A 10 -10.50 1.22 4.02
N THR A 11 -11.38 0.46 4.64
CA THR A 11 -12.36 0.92 5.64
C THR A 11 -12.32 -0.03 6.82
N GLY A 12 -12.78 0.42 7.99
CA GLY A 12 -12.89 -0.39 9.19
C GLY A 12 -12.23 0.26 10.40
N ASP A 13 -12.62 -0.19 11.58
CA ASP A 13 -12.19 0.39 12.86
C ASP A 13 -12.03 -0.67 13.97
N PHE A 14 -11.91 -1.94 13.59
CA PHE A 14 -11.88 -3.07 14.52
C PHE A 14 -10.70 -3.99 14.28
N ASN A 15 -10.31 -4.66 15.35
CA ASN A 15 -9.39 -5.79 15.33
C ASN A 15 -10.17 -7.10 15.46
N TYR A 16 -9.57 -8.18 14.97
CA TYR A 16 -10.01 -9.52 15.31
C TYR A 16 -9.85 -9.74 16.81
N SER A 17 -10.94 -10.10 17.49
CA SER A 17 -11.01 -10.15 18.95
C SER A 17 -10.89 -11.57 19.54
N GLN A 18 -10.72 -12.59 18.70
CA GLN A 18 -10.53 -13.97 19.15
C GLN A 18 -9.03 -14.33 19.22
N MET A 19 -8.74 -15.62 19.44
CA MET A 19 -7.37 -16.12 19.54
C MET A 19 -6.56 -15.88 18.26
N ILE A 20 -5.30 -15.45 18.41
CA ILE A 20 -4.38 -15.29 17.29
C ILE A 20 -4.27 -16.61 16.52
N CYS A 21 -4.52 -16.54 15.22
CA CYS A 21 -4.33 -17.65 14.29
C CYS A 21 -3.06 -17.41 13.47
N PHE A 22 -2.23 -18.45 13.34
CA PHE A 22 -0.92 -18.41 12.69
C PHE A 22 -0.90 -18.99 11.28
N ASP A 23 -2.04 -19.47 10.77
CA ASP A 23 -2.15 -20.08 9.43
C ASP A 23 -2.18 -19.07 8.27
N GLY A 24 -2.13 -17.77 8.58
CA GLY A 24 -2.15 -16.68 7.62
C GLY A 24 -3.51 -16.42 6.97
N ARG A 25 -4.60 -17.04 7.44
CA ARG A 25 -5.94 -16.91 6.85
C ARG A 25 -6.81 -15.83 7.49
N ILE A 26 -6.44 -15.35 8.67
CA ILE A 26 -7.19 -14.34 9.42
C ILE A 26 -6.53 -12.96 9.30
N LEU A 27 -7.36 -11.94 9.08
CA LEU A 27 -6.95 -10.54 9.15
C LEU A 27 -7.11 -10.03 10.59
N HIS A 28 -6.00 -9.94 11.31
CA HIS A 28 -6.01 -9.57 12.73
C HIS A 28 -6.32 -8.10 12.98
N ASP A 29 -5.92 -7.21 12.08
CA ASP A 29 -6.16 -5.77 12.19
C ASP A 29 -6.89 -5.29 10.94
N SER A 30 -8.13 -4.85 11.14
CA SER A 30 -9.02 -4.38 10.09
C SER A 30 -9.30 -2.87 10.22
N HIS A 31 -8.43 -2.10 10.87
CA HIS A 31 -8.49 -0.65 10.80
C HIS A 31 -8.23 -0.17 9.36
N ALA A 32 -8.91 0.89 8.96
CA ALA A 32 -8.91 1.41 7.58
C ALA A 32 -7.49 1.61 7.01
N ILE A 33 -6.57 2.19 7.78
CA ILE A 33 -5.17 2.40 7.38
C ILE A 33 -4.43 1.10 7.10
N VAL A 34 -4.66 0.06 7.91
CA VAL A 34 -4.02 -1.24 7.76
C VAL A 34 -4.57 -1.95 6.53
N VAL A 35 -5.89 -1.92 6.33
CA VAL A 35 -6.53 -2.47 5.14
C VAL A 35 -6.05 -1.74 3.88
N ALA A 36 -5.99 -0.40 3.89
CA ALA A 36 -5.51 0.39 2.76
C ALA A 36 -4.05 0.06 2.40
N ARG A 37 -3.17 -0.08 3.40
CA ARG A 37 -1.78 -0.52 3.20
C ARG A 37 -1.71 -1.92 2.59
N ARG A 38 -2.54 -2.86 3.05
CA ARG A 38 -2.58 -4.24 2.49
C ARG A 38 -3.11 -4.24 1.05
N SER A 39 -4.11 -3.42 0.75
CA SER A 39 -4.60 -3.19 -0.60
C SER A 39 -3.51 -2.60 -1.51
N LEU A 40 -2.68 -1.67 -1.00
CA LEU A 40 -1.54 -1.11 -1.73
C LEU A 40 -0.48 -2.17 -2.06
N LEU A 41 -0.20 -3.11 -1.15
CA LEU A 41 0.70 -4.23 -1.46
C LEU A 41 0.18 -5.09 -2.63
N ARG A 42 -1.13 -5.34 -2.70
CA ARG A 42 -1.74 -6.04 -3.85
C ARG A 42 -1.58 -5.25 -5.15
N TYR A 43 -1.68 -3.92 -5.08
CA TYR A 43 -1.38 -3.06 -6.22
C TYR A 43 0.08 -3.20 -6.65
N PHE A 44 1.04 -3.15 -5.73
CA PHE A 44 2.46 -3.37 -6.07
C PHE A 44 2.71 -4.74 -6.71
N TYR A 45 2.08 -5.82 -6.22
CA TYR A 45 2.21 -7.12 -6.87
C TYR A 45 1.70 -7.11 -8.32
N ARG A 46 0.59 -6.42 -8.60
CA ARG A 46 0.13 -6.24 -10.00
C ARG A 46 1.13 -5.44 -10.84
N GLN A 47 1.74 -4.41 -10.26
CA GLN A 47 2.78 -3.61 -10.93
C GLN A 47 4.04 -4.42 -11.23
N LEU A 48 4.41 -5.36 -10.35
CA LEU A 48 5.49 -6.33 -10.60
C LEU A 48 5.13 -7.30 -11.73
N LEU A 49 3.90 -7.80 -11.77
CA LEU A 49 3.44 -8.65 -12.87
C LEU A 49 3.45 -7.92 -14.22
N LEU A 50 3.08 -6.63 -14.24
CA LEU A 50 3.20 -5.78 -15.43
C LEU A 50 4.66 -5.64 -15.86
N PHE A 51 5.56 -5.36 -14.92
CA PHE A 51 6.99 -5.21 -15.19
C PHE A 51 7.58 -6.49 -15.82
N TYR A 52 7.27 -7.66 -15.27
CA TYR A 52 7.79 -8.94 -15.77
C TYR A 52 6.95 -9.57 -16.90
N SER A 53 6.02 -8.84 -17.50
CA SER A 53 5.07 -9.37 -18.49
C SER A 53 5.68 -9.80 -19.85
N ARG A 54 6.96 -9.48 -20.10
CA ARG A 54 7.67 -9.68 -21.39
C ARG A 54 7.03 -8.97 -22.59
N ASN A 55 6.04 -8.11 -22.36
CA ASN A 55 5.43 -7.24 -23.36
C ASN A 55 5.87 -5.80 -23.06
N ALA A 56 6.62 -5.19 -23.97
CA ALA A 56 7.17 -3.85 -23.76
C ALA A 56 6.10 -2.81 -23.40
N GLY A 57 4.94 -2.85 -24.07
CA GLY A 57 3.84 -1.92 -23.80
C GLY A 57 3.16 -2.13 -22.44
N MET A 58 3.20 -3.34 -21.88
CA MET A 58 2.69 -3.63 -20.53
C MET A 58 3.74 -3.35 -19.46
N MET A 59 5.01 -3.60 -19.75
CA MET A 59 6.14 -3.25 -18.88
C MET A 59 6.22 -1.74 -18.66
N GLU A 60 6.02 -0.94 -19.71
CA GLU A 60 5.99 0.52 -19.60
C GLU A 60 4.88 1.06 -18.70
N LYS A 61 3.76 0.33 -18.59
CA LYS A 61 2.66 0.69 -17.67
C LYS A 61 2.99 0.42 -16.21
N SER A 62 4.05 -0.32 -15.91
CA SER A 62 4.49 -0.53 -14.54
C SER A 62 4.99 0.78 -13.92
N ILE A 63 4.70 0.99 -12.63
CA ILE A 63 5.30 2.07 -11.83
C ILE A 63 6.76 1.78 -11.44
N PHE A 64 7.25 0.55 -11.67
CA PHE A 64 8.61 0.15 -11.32
C PHE A 64 9.55 0.29 -12.52
N CYS A 65 10.83 0.54 -12.23
CA CYS A 65 11.94 0.42 -13.16
C CYS A 65 13.09 -0.36 -12.49
N ALA A 66 14.02 -0.87 -13.30
CA ALA A 66 15.25 -1.45 -12.78
C ALA A 66 16.16 -0.34 -12.24
N GLU A 67 16.75 -0.55 -11.07
CA GLU A 67 17.76 0.34 -10.51
C GLU A 67 19.12 0.02 -11.16
N PRO A 68 19.71 0.92 -11.98
CA PRO A 68 20.90 0.59 -12.79
C PRO A 68 22.11 0.10 -11.97
N SER A 69 22.20 0.53 -10.71
CA SER A 69 23.31 0.18 -9.81
C SER A 69 23.11 -1.15 -9.06
N SER A 70 21.97 -1.84 -9.23
CA SER A 70 21.66 -3.06 -8.49
C SER A 70 20.79 -4.05 -9.28
N CYS A 71 20.55 -5.23 -8.70
CA CYS A 71 19.58 -6.20 -9.23
C CYS A 71 18.16 -5.96 -8.68
N LEU A 72 17.87 -4.78 -8.14
CA LEU A 72 16.58 -4.45 -7.51
C LEU A 72 15.72 -3.58 -8.43
N LEU A 73 14.43 -3.52 -8.10
CA LEU A 73 13.49 -2.59 -8.70
C LEU A 73 13.30 -1.38 -7.79
N THR A 74 13.10 -0.22 -8.39
CA THR A 74 12.73 1.02 -7.71
C THR A 74 11.48 1.63 -8.37
N LEU A 75 10.82 2.56 -7.69
CA LEU A 75 9.75 3.33 -8.32
C LEU A 75 10.34 4.23 -9.41
N LYS A 76 9.62 4.38 -10.52
CA LYS A 76 9.94 5.37 -11.54
C LYS A 76 10.00 6.77 -10.91
N GLN A 77 10.81 7.64 -11.52
CA GLN A 77 10.85 9.05 -11.14
C GLN A 77 9.43 9.65 -11.19
N ASP A 78 9.17 10.62 -10.31
CA ASP A 78 7.90 11.35 -10.17
C ASP A 78 6.70 10.52 -9.67
N ILE A 79 6.88 9.25 -9.30
CA ILE A 79 5.85 8.47 -8.61
C ILE A 79 5.84 8.79 -7.12
N ASN A 80 4.76 9.42 -6.67
CA ASN A 80 4.51 9.72 -5.26
C ASN A 80 3.31 8.92 -4.75
N ILE A 81 3.41 8.44 -3.51
CA ILE A 81 2.32 7.72 -2.85
C ILE A 81 1.81 8.57 -1.70
N HIS A 82 0.54 8.97 -1.80
CA HIS A 82 -0.11 9.80 -0.79
C HIS A 82 -1.07 8.94 0.04
N LEU A 83 -0.96 9.04 1.35
CA LEU A 83 -1.91 8.43 2.29
C LEU A 83 -2.94 9.48 2.72
N TYR A 84 -4.21 9.21 2.43
CA TYR A 84 -5.33 9.97 2.98
C TYR A 84 -6.00 9.17 4.09
N LEU A 85 -6.30 9.84 5.20
CA LEU A 85 -7.10 9.30 6.30
C LEU A 85 -8.17 10.33 6.65
N ASN A 86 -9.42 9.89 6.77
CA ASN A 86 -10.52 10.77 7.20
C ASN A 86 -10.50 11.05 8.72
N GLN A 87 -9.71 10.28 9.47
CA GLN A 87 -9.49 10.43 10.91
C GLN A 87 -8.02 10.13 11.24
N LEU A 88 -7.49 10.75 12.30
CA LEU A 88 -6.16 10.42 12.79
C LEU A 88 -6.09 8.93 13.19
N PRO A 89 -4.97 8.23 12.94
CA PRO A 89 -4.85 6.83 13.33
C PRO A 89 -4.91 6.69 14.85
N LYS A 90 -5.51 5.61 15.35
CA LYS A 90 -5.54 5.31 16.79
C LYS A 90 -4.13 5.23 17.37
N GLY A 91 -4.00 5.57 18.65
CA GLY A 91 -2.73 5.60 19.37
C GLY A 91 -2.18 7.02 19.49
N ALA A 92 -0.86 7.16 19.42
CA ALA A 92 -0.16 8.41 19.75
C ALA A 92 -0.66 9.66 19.00
N ALA A 93 -1.10 9.50 17.74
CA ALA A 93 -1.61 10.62 16.94
C ALA A 93 -2.91 11.24 17.49
N GLN A 94 -3.68 10.51 18.30
CA GLN A 94 -4.91 11.00 18.93
C GLN A 94 -4.71 11.47 20.39
N ILE A 95 -3.54 11.24 20.97
CA ILE A 95 -3.25 11.68 22.33
C ILE A 95 -3.06 13.20 22.31
N LYS A 96 -3.96 13.93 22.99
CA LYS A 96 -3.79 15.37 23.18
C LYS A 96 -2.60 15.61 24.09
N SER A 97 -1.64 16.39 23.63
CA SER A 97 -0.56 16.89 24.49
C SER A 97 -1.16 17.72 25.63
N GLN A 98 -0.81 17.40 26.88
CA GLN A 98 -1.10 18.24 28.06
C GLN A 98 0.02 19.26 28.31
N LEU A 99 0.56 19.86 27.24
CA LEU A 99 1.44 21.03 27.36
C LEU A 99 0.63 22.27 27.72
#